data_AF-A0A0B6YWX1-F1
#
_entry.id   AF-A0A0B6YWX1-F1
#
_cell.length_a   1.000
_cell.length_b   1.000
_cell.length_c   1.000
_cell.angle_alpha   90.00
_cell.angle_beta   90.00
_cell.angle_gamma   90.00
#
_symmetry.space_group_name_H-M   'P 1'
#
loop_
_entity.id
_entity.type
_entity.pdbx_description
1 polymer ?
#
loop_
_entity_poly.entity_id
_entity_poly.type
_entity_poly.pdbx_seq_one_letter_code
_entity_poly.pdbx_strand_id
1 'polypeptide(L)'
;MGDLKGHLLPGSLFLLYGLWWAVGSIRRYFAGRLSGTKYISSATFPCPCACGKLGLWPIESIAKIFLSSFGMLAEITFNLPHPSTGIVQHATMYFFFILSGVVDIIVHLGVPLPSGTDYISIALAFLVEGLLFVNHLHEREILDVKIHILLVYVVFLTVFVIVMEARFQRSVMLTLSRSYLLMLQGSWFCAIGIILYGHGDNSTAWDLTSHMDVMLATIYFSWHCAAYFILLVIIVSIMSC
;
A
#
# COMPACT_ATOMS: atom_id res chain seq x y z
N MET A 1 7.24 0.44 19.05
CA MET A 1 8.59 0.78 18.54
C MET A 1 8.69 0.18 17.15
N GLY A 2 9.21 0.92 16.18
CA GLY A 2 9.50 0.37 14.85
C GLY A 2 10.85 -0.33 14.85
N ASP A 3 11.04 -1.28 13.96
CA ASP A 3 12.33 -1.89 13.65
C ASP A 3 12.49 -2.00 12.13
N LEU A 4 13.69 -2.38 11.66
CA LEU A 4 13.94 -2.49 10.22
C LEU A 4 12.99 -3.50 9.55
N LYS A 5 12.69 -4.63 10.20
CA LYS A 5 11.84 -5.69 9.64
C LYS A 5 10.38 -5.23 9.51
N GLY A 6 9.87 -4.56 10.54
CA GLY A 6 8.55 -3.95 10.59
C GLY A 6 8.39 -2.82 9.57
N HIS A 7 9.47 -2.33 8.97
CA HIS A 7 9.41 -1.42 7.82
C HIS A 7 9.54 -2.14 6.47
N LEU A 8 10.53 -3.01 6.33
CA LEU A 8 10.80 -3.68 5.05
C LEU A 8 9.68 -4.64 4.64
N LEU A 9 9.07 -5.35 5.58
CA LEU A 9 8.01 -6.32 5.29
C LEU A 9 6.75 -5.64 4.71
N PRO A 10 6.06 -4.73 5.43
CA PRO A 10 4.88 -4.06 4.88
C PRO A 10 5.24 -3.20 3.66
N GLY A 11 6.41 -2.55 3.65
CA GLY A 11 6.88 -1.77 2.51
C GLY A 11 7.00 -2.61 1.23
N SER A 12 7.55 -3.82 1.34
CA SER A 12 7.66 -4.76 0.22
C SER A 12 6.29 -5.27 -0.23
N LEU A 13 5.36 -5.54 0.68
CA LEU A 13 4.00 -5.95 0.33
C LEU A 13 3.27 -4.85 -0.44
N PHE A 14 3.31 -3.60 0.04
CA PHE A 14 2.70 -2.46 -0.65
C PHE A 14 3.31 -2.25 -2.05
N LEU A 15 4.62 -2.42 -2.21
CA LEU A 15 5.26 -2.38 -3.52
C LEU A 15 4.74 -3.46 -4.48
N LEU A 16 4.63 -4.70 -4.00
CA LEU A 16 4.13 -5.82 -4.79
C LEU A 16 2.67 -5.61 -5.19
N TYR A 17 1.80 -5.19 -4.26
CA TYR A 17 0.39 -4.90 -4.56
C TYR A 17 0.23 -3.71 -5.50
N GLY A 18 1.02 -2.65 -5.32
CA GLY A 18 1.00 -1.48 -6.21
C GLY A 18 1.42 -1.84 -7.64
N LEU A 19 2.48 -2.64 -7.80
CA LEU A 19 2.91 -3.14 -9.11
C LEU A 19 1.86 -4.09 -9.73
N TRP A 20 1.27 -4.96 -8.91
CA TRP A 20 0.19 -5.86 -9.32
C TRP A 20 -1.01 -5.10 -9.87
N TRP A 21 -1.48 -4.05 -9.17
CA TRP A 21 -2.56 -3.19 -9.63
C TRP A 21 -2.19 -2.40 -10.89
N ALA A 22 -0.95 -1.90 -10.99
CA ALA A 22 -0.48 -1.21 -12.18
C ALA A 22 -0.54 -2.15 -13.40
N VAL A 23 0.08 -3.33 -13.32
CA VAL A 23 0.07 -4.29 -14.43
C VAL A 23 -1.36 -4.76 -14.75
N GLY A 24 -2.16 -5.11 -13.73
CA GLY A 24 -3.53 -5.56 -13.92
C GLY A 24 -4.42 -4.52 -14.61
N SER A 25 -4.31 -3.26 -14.20
CA SER A 25 -5.07 -2.16 -14.78
C SER A 25 -4.66 -1.83 -16.21
N ILE A 26 -3.36 -1.82 -16.50
CA ILE A 26 -2.82 -1.57 -17.85
C ILE A 26 -3.21 -2.70 -18.81
N ARG A 27 -3.10 -3.97 -18.39
CA ARG A 27 -3.58 -5.11 -19.20
C ARG A 27 -5.05 -4.99 -19.53
N ARG A 28 -5.88 -4.70 -18.53
CA ARG A 28 -7.32 -4.53 -18.74
C ARG A 28 -7.62 -3.36 -19.67
N TYR A 29 -6.90 -2.25 -19.54
CA TYR A 29 -7.06 -1.08 -20.41
C TYR A 29 -6.75 -1.42 -21.88
N PHE A 30 -5.60 -2.03 -22.17
CA PHE A 30 -5.23 -2.39 -23.54
C PHE A 30 -6.10 -3.52 -24.10
N ALA A 31 -6.47 -4.53 -23.31
CA ALA A 31 -7.42 -5.56 -23.72
C ALA A 31 -8.79 -4.95 -24.08
N GLY A 32 -9.24 -3.95 -23.32
CA GLY A 32 -10.44 -3.18 -23.63
C GLY A 32 -10.34 -2.44 -24.95
N ARG A 33 -9.21 -1.76 -25.18
CA ARG A 33 -8.91 -1.06 -26.44
C ARG A 33 -8.94 -1.99 -27.66
N LEU A 34 -8.35 -3.18 -27.54
CA LEU A 34 -8.31 -4.17 -28.63
C LEU A 34 -9.69 -4.80 -28.91
N SER A 35 -10.48 -5.04 -27.87
CA SER A 35 -11.82 -5.65 -27.97
C SER A 35 -12.95 -4.64 -28.25
N GLY A 36 -12.66 -3.34 -28.28
CA GLY A 36 -13.66 -2.28 -28.41
C GLY A 36 -14.50 -2.06 -27.15
N THR A 37 -14.10 -2.61 -26.01
CA THR A 37 -14.79 -2.44 -24.72
C THR A 37 -14.20 -1.30 -23.89
N LYS A 38 -15.01 -0.67 -23.05
CA LYS A 38 -14.56 0.41 -22.16
C LYS A 38 -13.88 -0.18 -20.93
N TYR A 39 -12.82 0.48 -20.46
CA TYR A 39 -12.20 0.15 -19.19
C TYR A 39 -13.20 0.29 -18.03
N ILE A 40 -13.21 -0.71 -17.16
CA ILE A 40 -13.92 -0.70 -15.88
C ILE A 40 -12.93 -1.18 -14.82
N SER A 41 -12.69 -0.33 -13.82
CA SER A 41 -11.84 -0.65 -12.68
C SER A 41 -12.46 -1.74 -11.80
N SER A 42 -11.62 -2.35 -10.97
CA SER A 42 -12.00 -3.21 -9.85
C SER A 42 -11.09 -2.88 -8.67
N ALA A 43 -11.55 -3.05 -7.43
CA ALA A 43 -10.67 -2.89 -6.27
C ALA A 43 -9.49 -3.86 -6.32
N THR A 44 -9.76 -5.09 -6.79
CA THR A 44 -8.78 -6.17 -6.98
C THR A 44 -8.57 -6.54 -8.44
N PHE A 45 -7.40 -7.12 -8.75
CA PHE A 45 -7.05 -7.62 -10.08
C PHE A 45 -6.69 -9.11 -10.04
N PRO A 46 -7.07 -9.89 -11.07
CA PRO A 46 -6.62 -11.28 -11.22
C PRO A 46 -5.09 -11.37 -11.32
N CYS A 47 -4.49 -12.52 -10.97
CA CYS A 47 -3.03 -12.66 -11.14
C CYS A 47 -2.66 -12.47 -12.60
N PRO A 48 -1.76 -11.51 -12.93
CA PRO A 48 -1.21 -11.40 -14.27
C PRO A 48 -0.50 -12.69 -14.71
N CYS A 49 -0.03 -13.49 -13.75
CA CYS A 49 0.69 -14.74 -13.95
C CYS A 49 -0.21 -15.98 -14.11
N ALA A 50 -1.48 -15.91 -13.68
CA ALA A 50 -2.31 -17.10 -13.57
C ALA A 50 -3.02 -17.39 -14.88
N CYS A 51 -2.83 -18.61 -15.40
CA CYS A 51 -3.49 -19.10 -16.60
C CYS A 51 -4.67 -20.04 -16.25
N GLY A 52 -5.68 -20.08 -17.12
CA GLY A 52 -6.80 -21.01 -17.00
C GLY A 52 -7.69 -20.75 -15.78
N LYS A 53 -8.13 -21.82 -15.11
CA LYS A 53 -9.04 -21.73 -13.95
C LYS A 53 -8.44 -20.96 -12.78
N LEU A 54 -7.11 -20.90 -12.64
CA LEU A 54 -6.44 -20.18 -11.56
C LEU A 54 -6.60 -18.65 -11.72
N GLY A 55 -6.74 -18.14 -12.94
CA GLY A 55 -7.03 -16.73 -13.21
C GLY A 55 -8.43 -16.29 -12.77
N LEU A 56 -9.31 -17.23 -12.43
CA LEU A 56 -10.64 -16.96 -11.90
C LEU A 56 -10.66 -16.87 -10.37
N TRP A 57 -9.59 -17.26 -9.68
CA TRP A 57 -9.57 -17.26 -8.21
C TRP A 57 -9.23 -15.86 -7.68
N PRO A 58 -9.82 -15.44 -6.54
CA PRO A 58 -9.54 -14.15 -5.91
C PRO A 58 -8.21 -14.20 -5.13
N ILE A 59 -7.11 -14.50 -5.83
CA ILE A 59 -5.78 -14.73 -5.25
C ILE A 59 -5.33 -13.53 -4.42
N GLU A 60 -5.57 -12.31 -4.91
CA GLU A 60 -5.23 -11.07 -4.23
C GLU A 60 -5.92 -10.98 -2.86
N SER A 61 -7.21 -11.27 -2.80
CA SER A 61 -8.03 -11.22 -1.59
C SER A 61 -7.65 -12.33 -0.61
N ILE A 62 -7.38 -13.55 -1.11
CA ILE A 62 -6.90 -14.67 -0.29
C ILE A 62 -5.55 -14.33 0.32
N ALA A 63 -4.61 -13.81 -0.47
CA ALA A 63 -3.30 -13.39 0.00
C ALA A 63 -3.43 -12.26 1.04
N LYS A 64 -4.31 -11.28 0.79
CA LYS A 64 -4.55 -10.16 1.73
C LYS A 64 -5.06 -10.66 3.08
N ILE A 65 -6.03 -11.57 3.10
CA ILE A 65 -6.54 -12.18 4.35
C ILE A 65 -5.44 -13.00 5.03
N PHE A 66 -4.77 -13.88 4.28
CA PHE A 66 -3.77 -14.79 4.84
C PHE A 66 -2.59 -14.04 5.46
N LEU A 67 -1.98 -13.12 4.71
CA LEU A 67 -0.81 -12.35 5.17
C LEU A 67 -1.17 -11.48 6.38
N SER A 68 -2.33 -10.82 6.35
CA SER A 68 -2.77 -9.96 7.46
C SER A 68 -3.13 -10.78 8.70
N SER A 69 -3.78 -11.94 8.53
CA SER A 69 -4.12 -12.84 9.65
C SER A 69 -2.87 -13.44 10.28
N PHE A 70 -1.91 -13.86 9.44
CA PHE A 70 -0.64 -14.39 9.90
C PHE A 70 0.17 -13.33 10.66
N GLY A 71 0.27 -12.11 10.11
CA GLY A 71 0.95 -10.98 10.77
C GLY A 71 0.32 -10.65 12.12
N MET A 72 -1.01 -10.52 12.17
CA MET A 72 -1.75 -10.25 13.41
C MET A 72 -1.53 -11.34 14.47
N LEU A 73 -1.64 -12.61 14.08
CA LEU A 73 -1.46 -13.73 15.01
C LEU A 73 -0.01 -13.80 15.52
N ALA A 74 0.96 -13.68 14.61
CA ALA A 74 2.38 -13.70 14.96
C ALA A 74 2.71 -12.57 15.95
N GLU A 75 2.36 -11.32 15.64
CA GLU A 75 2.69 -10.19 16.51
C GLU A 75 2.04 -10.30 17.89
N ILE A 76 0.77 -10.70 17.98
CA ILE A 76 0.10 -10.89 19.28
C ILE A 76 0.78 -12.01 20.05
N THR A 77 0.93 -13.20 19.45
CA THR A 77 1.44 -14.39 20.14
C THR A 77 2.87 -14.21 20.66
N PHE A 78 3.75 -13.59 19.88
CA PHE A 78 5.14 -13.34 20.31
C PHE A 78 5.26 -12.29 21.42
N ASN A 79 4.20 -11.55 21.73
CA ASN A 79 4.20 -10.48 22.73
C ASN A 79 3.18 -10.70 23.87
N LEU A 80 2.59 -11.89 23.97
CA LEU A 80 1.78 -12.28 25.12
C LEU A 80 2.67 -12.44 26.38
N PRO A 81 2.11 -12.24 27.59
CA PRO A 81 0.70 -11.92 27.88
C PRO A 81 0.36 -10.42 27.82
N HIS A 82 1.35 -9.53 27.66
CA HIS A 82 1.18 -8.08 27.76
C HIS A 82 1.67 -7.37 26.49
N PRO A 83 0.94 -7.47 25.37
CA PRO A 83 1.31 -6.78 24.14
C PRO A 83 1.30 -5.26 24.35
N SER A 84 2.34 -4.59 23.87
CA SER A 84 2.42 -3.12 23.95
C SER A 84 1.34 -2.45 23.10
N THR A 85 1.03 -1.18 23.38
CA THR A 85 0.06 -0.40 22.60
C THR A 85 0.38 -0.37 21.11
N GLY A 86 1.67 -0.30 20.73
CA GLY A 86 2.07 -0.32 19.31
C GLY A 86 1.72 -1.63 18.62
N ILE A 87 1.84 -2.76 19.32
CA ILE A 87 1.46 -4.09 18.78
C ILE A 87 -0.06 -4.19 18.64
N VAL A 88 -0.82 -3.62 19.59
CA VAL A 88 -2.28 -3.56 19.48
C VAL A 88 -2.72 -2.65 18.33
N GLN A 89 -2.00 -1.56 18.06
CA GLN A 89 -2.24 -0.71 16.89
C GLN A 89 -1.99 -1.49 15.58
N HIS A 90 -0.90 -2.25 15.47
CA HIS A 90 -0.65 -3.11 14.31
C HIS A 90 -1.72 -4.18 14.13
N ALA A 91 -2.12 -4.87 15.21
CA ALA A 91 -3.22 -5.83 15.17
C ALA A 91 -4.52 -5.20 14.67
N THR A 92 -4.81 -3.96 15.10
CA THR A 92 -5.95 -3.19 14.61
C THR A 92 -5.84 -2.91 13.11
N MET A 93 -4.67 -2.49 12.63
CA MET A 93 -4.41 -2.29 11.21
C MET A 93 -4.63 -3.57 10.40
N TYR A 94 -4.05 -4.70 10.82
CA TYR A 94 -4.24 -5.99 10.17
C TYR A 94 -5.71 -6.40 10.11
N PHE A 95 -6.47 -6.20 11.20
CA PHE A 95 -7.90 -6.50 11.23
C PHE A 95 -8.68 -5.80 10.12
N PHE A 96 -8.42 -4.52 9.85
CA PHE A 96 -9.11 -3.81 8.77
C PHE A 96 -8.70 -4.29 7.37
N PHE A 97 -7.44 -4.70 7.16
CA PHE A 97 -7.03 -5.34 5.91
C PHE A 97 -7.66 -6.73 5.72
N ILE A 98 -7.82 -7.51 6.80
CA ILE A 98 -8.57 -8.78 6.78
C ILE A 98 -10.03 -8.50 6.38
N LEU A 99 -10.68 -7.52 7.02
CA LEU A 99 -12.07 -7.16 6.73
C LEU A 99 -12.24 -6.75 5.27
N SER A 100 -11.34 -5.93 4.73
CA SER A 100 -11.36 -5.57 3.31
C SER A 100 -11.17 -6.81 2.41
N GLY A 101 -10.34 -7.78 2.79
CA GLY A 101 -10.17 -9.02 2.04
C GLY A 101 -11.42 -9.89 2.03
N VAL A 102 -12.13 -9.95 3.16
CA VAL A 102 -13.41 -10.65 3.26
C VAL A 102 -14.45 -9.99 2.35
N VAL A 103 -14.52 -8.65 2.33
CA VAL A 103 -15.40 -7.91 1.42
C VAL A 103 -15.10 -8.23 -0.04
N ASP A 104 -13.84 -8.26 -0.44
CA ASP A 104 -13.47 -8.62 -1.81
C ASP A 104 -13.92 -10.03 -2.19
N ILE A 105 -13.80 -11.01 -1.28
CA ILE A 105 -14.28 -12.38 -1.51
C ILE A 105 -15.80 -12.39 -1.67
N ILE A 106 -16.53 -11.67 -0.82
CA ILE A 106 -18.00 -11.56 -0.90
C ILE A 106 -18.42 -10.97 -2.25
N VAL A 107 -17.75 -9.91 -2.71
CA VAL A 107 -17.96 -9.31 -4.04
C VAL A 107 -17.64 -10.31 -5.15
N HIS A 108 -16.52 -11.03 -5.02
CA HIS A 108 -16.12 -12.06 -5.98
C HIS A 108 -17.12 -13.21 -6.09
N LEU A 109 -17.77 -13.60 -4.99
CA LEU A 109 -18.82 -14.61 -4.94
C LEU A 109 -20.17 -14.14 -5.54
N GLY A 110 -20.26 -12.89 -5.99
CA GLY A 110 -21.46 -12.35 -6.65
C GLY A 110 -22.57 -11.94 -5.69
N VAL A 111 -22.27 -11.74 -4.41
CA VAL A 111 -23.26 -11.20 -3.45
C VAL A 111 -23.65 -9.78 -3.88
N PRO A 112 -24.96 -9.44 -3.93
CA PRO A 112 -25.44 -8.16 -4.48
C PRO A 112 -25.23 -6.99 -3.49
N LEU A 113 -23.96 -6.66 -3.21
CA LEU A 113 -23.58 -5.50 -2.42
C LEU A 113 -23.72 -4.19 -3.22
N PRO A 114 -23.89 -3.04 -2.56
CA PRO A 114 -23.82 -1.74 -3.22
C PRO A 114 -22.53 -1.58 -4.02
N SER A 115 -22.62 -0.97 -5.21
CA SER A 115 -21.45 -0.73 -6.05
C SER A 115 -20.41 0.11 -5.32
N GLY A 116 -19.15 -0.32 -5.34
CA GLY A 116 -18.05 0.37 -4.68
C GLY A 116 -17.76 -0.11 -3.25
N THR A 117 -18.50 -1.09 -2.72
CA THR A 117 -18.28 -1.59 -1.34
C THR A 117 -16.85 -2.11 -1.12
N ASP A 118 -16.28 -2.79 -2.12
CA ASP A 118 -14.88 -3.23 -2.16
C ASP A 118 -13.90 -2.05 -2.04
N TYR A 119 -14.10 -0.98 -2.82
CA TYR A 119 -13.30 0.25 -2.74
C TYR A 119 -13.40 0.94 -1.38
N ILE A 120 -14.62 1.07 -0.84
CA ILE A 120 -14.82 1.71 0.47
C ILE A 120 -14.18 0.89 1.59
N SER A 121 -14.20 -0.45 1.49
CA SER A 121 -13.57 -1.31 2.47
C SER A 121 -12.05 -1.13 2.53
N ILE A 122 -11.38 -1.04 1.37
CA ILE A 122 -9.93 -0.83 1.33
C ILE A 122 -9.56 0.62 1.67
N ALA A 123 -10.39 1.60 1.28
CA ALA A 123 -10.23 2.98 1.73
C ALA A 123 -10.31 3.10 3.26
N LEU A 124 -11.22 2.38 3.90
CA LEU A 124 -11.33 2.34 5.36
C LEU A 124 -10.08 1.73 6.00
N ALA A 125 -9.52 0.66 5.43
CA ALA A 125 -8.29 0.06 5.92
C ALA A 125 -7.11 1.06 5.88
N PHE A 126 -6.89 1.73 4.74
CA PHE A 126 -5.86 2.77 4.63
C PHE A 126 -6.15 3.99 5.50
N LEU A 127 -7.42 4.37 5.71
CA LEU A 127 -7.79 5.46 6.60
C LEU A 127 -7.41 5.15 8.05
N VAL A 128 -7.73 3.94 8.52
CA VAL A 128 -7.34 3.49 9.87
C VAL A 128 -5.83 3.41 10.00
N GLU A 129 -5.13 2.88 8.99
CA GLU A 129 -3.66 2.91 8.93
C GLU A 129 -3.13 4.35 9.13
N GLY A 130 -3.61 5.31 8.34
CA GLY A 130 -3.19 6.70 8.43
C GLY A 130 -3.49 7.33 9.79
N LEU A 131 -4.67 7.09 10.37
CA LEU A 131 -5.04 7.59 11.70
C LEU A 131 -4.15 7.02 12.81
N LEU A 132 -3.80 5.74 12.72
CA LEU A 132 -2.88 5.10 13.68
C LEU A 132 -1.48 5.69 13.57
N PHE A 133 -0.99 5.97 12.35
CA PHE A 133 0.31 6.61 12.14
C PHE A 133 0.37 8.02 12.71
N VAL A 134 -0.68 8.85 12.54
CA VAL A 134 -0.69 10.22 13.07
C VAL A 134 -0.42 10.24 14.58
N ASN A 135 -1.04 9.33 15.32
CA ASN A 135 -0.89 9.26 16.78
C ASN A 135 0.42 8.60 17.21
N HIS A 136 1.10 7.86 16.34
CA HIS A 136 2.38 7.20 16.62
C HIS A 136 3.59 8.15 16.70
N LEU A 137 3.44 9.38 16.20
CA LEU A 137 4.52 10.36 16.02
C LEU A 137 4.72 11.31 17.20
N HIS A 138 3.85 11.27 18.21
CA HIS A 138 4.00 12.16 19.37
C HIS A 138 5.30 11.84 20.11
N GLU A 139 5.99 12.91 20.54
CA GLU A 139 7.23 12.86 21.35
C GLU A 139 8.46 12.24 20.65
N ARG A 140 8.50 12.23 19.32
CA ARG A 140 9.66 11.77 18.54
C ARG A 140 10.55 12.91 18.05
N GLU A 141 11.78 12.54 17.70
CA GLU A 141 12.76 13.44 17.09
C GLU A 141 12.28 14.01 15.75
N ILE A 142 12.77 15.20 15.40
CA ILE A 142 12.25 15.98 14.25
C ILE A 142 12.34 15.20 12.94
N LEU A 143 13.44 14.50 12.67
CA LEU A 143 13.59 13.72 11.44
C LEU A 143 12.58 12.57 11.38
N ASP A 144 12.46 11.80 12.47
CA ASP A 144 11.54 10.66 12.56
C ASP A 144 10.08 11.10 12.33
N VAL A 145 9.68 12.23 12.94
CA VAL A 145 8.36 12.82 12.70
C VAL A 145 8.18 13.21 11.23
N LYS A 146 9.17 13.88 10.62
CA LYS A 146 9.03 14.42 9.25
C LYS A 146 8.98 13.33 8.18
N ILE A 147 9.80 12.29 8.28
CA ILE A 147 9.80 11.19 7.30
C ILE A 147 8.48 10.41 7.36
N HIS A 148 7.91 10.20 8.55
CA HIS A 148 6.61 9.56 8.68
C HIS A 148 5.43 10.46 8.28
N ILE A 149 5.51 11.79 8.48
CA ILE A 149 4.47 12.70 7.97
C ILE A 149 4.38 12.63 6.44
N LEU A 150 5.50 12.50 5.73
CA LEU A 150 5.48 12.30 4.28
C LEU A 150 4.73 11.02 3.90
N LEU A 151 4.93 9.93 4.64
CA LEU A 151 4.18 8.68 4.48
C LEU A 151 2.67 8.90 4.70
N VAL A 152 2.31 9.58 5.78
CA VAL A 152 0.92 9.89 6.14
C VAL A 152 0.23 10.69 5.02
N TYR A 153 0.89 11.66 4.41
CA TYR A 153 0.35 12.38 3.26
C TYR A 153 0.06 11.46 2.06
N VAL A 154 0.96 10.51 1.77
CA VAL A 154 0.74 9.53 0.71
C VAL A 154 -0.47 8.66 1.04
N VAL A 155 -0.60 8.17 2.28
CA VAL A 155 -1.75 7.34 2.72
C VAL A 155 -3.08 8.08 2.54
N PHE A 156 -3.19 9.33 3.02
CA PHE A 156 -4.42 10.10 2.86
C PHE A 156 -4.75 10.42 1.40
N LEU A 157 -3.73 10.68 0.57
CA LEU A 157 -3.93 10.87 -0.86
C LEU A 157 -4.38 9.55 -1.53
N THR A 158 -3.85 8.40 -1.11
CA THR A 158 -4.30 7.07 -1.56
C THR A 158 -5.77 6.85 -1.24
N VAL A 159 -6.20 7.16 0.00
CA VAL A 159 -7.61 7.08 0.41
C VAL A 159 -8.49 7.96 -0.47
N PHE A 160 -8.09 9.21 -0.70
CA PHE A 160 -8.81 10.13 -1.56
C PHE A 160 -8.97 9.58 -2.99
N VAL A 161 -7.89 9.06 -3.58
CA VAL A 161 -7.91 8.46 -4.92
C VAL A 161 -8.82 7.23 -4.97
N ILE A 162 -8.79 6.35 -3.97
CA ILE A 162 -9.68 5.17 -3.90
C ILE A 162 -11.15 5.59 -3.86
N VAL A 163 -11.50 6.59 -3.04
CA VAL A 163 -12.88 7.09 -2.94
C VAL A 163 -13.35 7.70 -4.27
N MET A 164 -12.47 8.45 -4.95
CA MET A 164 -12.75 8.95 -6.30
C MET A 164 -12.90 7.80 -7.30
N GLU A 165 -12.06 6.77 -7.23
CA GLU A 165 -12.10 5.61 -8.11
C GLU A 165 -13.41 4.83 -7.96
N ALA A 166 -13.93 4.70 -6.74
CA ALA A 166 -15.23 4.10 -6.46
C ALA A 166 -16.36 4.76 -7.24
N ARG A 167 -16.31 6.10 -7.41
CA ARG A 167 -17.31 6.87 -8.15
C ARG A 167 -17.06 6.90 -9.67
N PHE A 168 -15.80 6.84 -10.08
CA PHE A 168 -15.35 7.03 -11.46
C PHE A 168 -14.58 5.81 -12.01
N GLN A 169 -15.17 4.62 -11.87
CA GLN A 169 -14.55 3.34 -12.25
C GLN A 169 -14.14 3.22 -13.73
N ARG A 170 -14.58 4.13 -14.61
CA ARG A 170 -14.14 4.19 -16.02
C ARG A 170 -12.78 4.87 -16.21
N SER A 171 -12.25 5.51 -15.18
CA SER A 171 -10.97 6.22 -15.25
C SER A 171 -9.82 5.28 -14.89
N VAL A 172 -9.11 4.79 -15.91
CA VAL A 172 -7.85 4.05 -15.71
C VAL A 172 -6.80 4.91 -14.98
N MET A 173 -6.85 6.23 -15.13
CA MET A 173 -5.94 7.14 -14.46
C MET A 173 -6.06 7.06 -12.94
N LEU A 174 -7.28 6.90 -12.39
CA LEU A 174 -7.47 6.76 -10.93
C LEU A 174 -6.86 5.45 -10.41
N THR A 175 -7.00 4.36 -11.16
CA THR A 175 -6.37 3.08 -10.80
C THR A 175 -4.85 3.16 -10.88
N LEU A 176 -4.31 3.81 -11.91
CA LEU A 176 -2.86 4.05 -12.01
C LEU A 176 -2.36 4.97 -10.91
N SER A 177 -3.11 6.01 -10.53
CA SER A 177 -2.79 6.87 -9.40
C SER A 177 -2.80 6.10 -8.08
N ARG A 178 -3.80 5.24 -7.83
CA ARG A 178 -3.83 4.38 -6.65
C ARG A 178 -2.62 3.43 -6.62
N SER A 179 -2.29 2.84 -7.76
CA SER A 179 -1.14 1.94 -7.90
C SER A 179 0.18 2.68 -7.66
N TYR A 180 0.34 3.86 -8.24
CA TYR A 180 1.49 4.76 -8.03
C TYR A 180 1.69 5.08 -6.55
N LEU A 181 0.62 5.56 -5.89
CA LEU A 181 0.69 6.00 -4.51
C LEU A 181 0.98 4.82 -3.57
N LEU A 182 0.46 3.63 -3.85
CA LEU A 182 0.77 2.46 -3.03
C LEU A 182 2.23 2.01 -3.20
N MET A 183 2.79 2.05 -4.42
CA MET A 183 4.22 1.80 -4.61
C MET A 183 5.08 2.87 -3.92
N LEU A 184 4.70 4.14 -4.01
CA LEU A 184 5.37 5.24 -3.33
C LEU A 184 5.33 5.03 -1.80
N GLN A 185 4.16 4.72 -1.23
CA GLN A 185 3.98 4.37 0.18
C GLN A 185 4.92 3.22 0.57
N GLY A 186 4.90 2.11 -0.16
CA GLY A 186 5.71 0.94 0.15
C GLY A 186 7.22 1.21 0.10
N SER A 187 7.67 1.88 -0.95
CA SER A 187 9.10 2.24 -1.08
C SER A 187 9.57 3.19 0.01
N TRP A 188 8.73 4.16 0.37
CA TRP A 188 9.06 5.13 1.40
C TRP A 188 9.04 4.48 2.78
N PHE A 189 8.14 3.53 3.02
CA PHE A 189 8.15 2.68 4.20
C PHE A 189 9.50 1.97 4.37
N CYS A 190 10.01 1.35 3.30
CA CYS A 190 11.34 0.73 3.30
C CYS A 190 12.45 1.75 3.56
N ALA A 191 12.37 2.94 2.93
CA ALA A 191 13.35 4.00 3.10
C ALA A 191 13.41 4.52 4.55
N ILE A 192 12.26 4.71 5.20
CA ILE A 192 12.18 5.07 6.63
C ILE A 192 12.91 4.01 7.48
N GLY A 193 12.66 2.72 7.22
CA GLY A 193 13.33 1.63 7.92
C GLY A 193 14.86 1.71 7.79
N ILE A 194 15.36 2.00 6.59
CA ILE A 194 16.80 2.16 6.33
C ILE A 194 17.36 3.42 7.00
N ILE A 195 16.65 4.56 6.91
CA ILE A 195 17.06 5.84 7.50
C ILE A 195 17.14 5.75 9.03
N LEU A 196 16.24 5.01 9.68
CA LEU A 196 16.22 4.91 11.14
C LEU A 196 17.06 3.76 11.70
N TYR A 197 17.17 2.64 10.98
CA TYR A 197 17.72 1.39 11.52
C TYR A 197 18.76 0.70 10.63
N GLY A 198 19.02 1.21 9.43
CA GLY A 198 19.85 0.56 8.41
C GLY A 198 21.35 0.83 8.49
N HIS A 199 21.86 1.32 9.61
CA HIS A 199 23.24 1.80 9.76
C HIS A 199 24.10 0.77 10.49
N GLY A 200 25.24 0.42 9.90
CA GLY A 200 26.19 -0.54 10.50
C GLY A 200 27.05 0.07 11.62
N ASP A 201 27.24 1.39 11.59
CA ASP A 201 28.00 2.15 12.56
C ASP A 201 27.37 3.53 12.81
N ASN A 202 27.81 4.22 13.88
CA ASN A 202 27.31 5.55 14.19
C ASN A 202 27.78 6.62 13.19
N SER A 203 28.80 6.33 12.37
CA SER A 203 29.32 7.30 11.38
C SER A 203 28.43 7.45 10.15
N THR A 204 27.62 6.42 9.87
CA THR A 204 26.64 6.40 8.77
C THR A 204 25.22 6.73 9.23
N ALA A 205 25.00 6.83 10.54
CA ALA A 205 23.70 7.15 11.10
C ALA A 205 23.29 8.60 10.84
N TRP A 206 21.99 8.79 10.59
CA TRP A 206 21.40 10.11 10.37
C TRP A 206 21.24 10.84 11.70
N ASP A 207 21.45 12.16 11.68
CA ASP A 207 21.19 13.00 12.83
C ASP A 207 19.68 13.31 12.91
N LEU A 208 19.01 12.66 13.85
CA LEU A 208 17.57 12.78 14.03
C LEU A 208 17.11 14.20 14.43
N THR A 209 18.04 15.03 14.91
CA THR A 209 17.79 16.43 15.31
C THR A 209 18.12 17.44 14.21
N SER A 210 18.82 17.02 13.15
CA SER A 210 19.33 17.89 12.09
C SER A 210 18.23 18.32 11.13
N HIS A 211 18.10 19.63 10.93
CA HIS A 211 17.24 20.17 9.87
C HIS A 211 17.76 19.85 8.46
N MET A 212 19.08 19.75 8.29
CA MET A 212 19.67 19.40 6.98
C MET A 212 19.29 17.97 6.57
N ASP A 213 19.20 17.07 7.53
CA ASP A 213 18.81 15.68 7.30
C ASP A 213 17.32 15.59 6.94
N VAL A 214 16.47 16.45 7.52
CA VAL A 214 15.07 16.59 7.10
C VAL A 214 14.97 17.04 5.64
N MET A 215 15.78 18.02 5.24
CA MET A 215 15.82 18.47 3.84
C MET A 215 16.29 17.36 2.91
N LEU A 216 17.35 16.64 3.29
CA LEU A 216 17.88 15.51 2.51
C LEU A 216 16.85 14.38 2.35
N ALA A 217 16.13 14.04 3.42
CA ALA A 217 15.06 13.04 3.37
C ALA A 217 13.94 13.47 2.41
N THR A 218 13.58 14.76 2.39
CA THR A 218 12.57 15.30 1.46
C THR A 218 13.04 15.23 0.01
N ILE A 219 14.33 15.43 -0.24
CA ILE A 219 14.94 15.24 -1.57
C ILE A 219 14.83 13.77 -1.98
N TYR A 220 15.19 12.82 -1.11
CA TYR A 220 15.06 11.39 -1.40
C TYR A 220 13.62 10.95 -1.63
N PHE A 221 12.67 11.45 -0.85
CA PHE A 221 11.24 11.22 -1.11
C PHE A 221 10.84 11.70 -2.51
N SER A 222 11.32 12.87 -2.94
CA SER A 222 11.04 13.40 -4.28
C SER A 222 11.64 12.54 -5.39
N TRP A 223 12.80 11.92 -5.16
CA TRP A 223 13.38 10.93 -6.08
C TRP A 223 12.56 9.64 -6.16
N HIS A 224 11.98 9.18 -5.05
CA HIS A 224 11.00 8.08 -5.09
C HIS A 224 9.79 8.47 -5.95
N CYS A 225 9.26 9.69 -5.78
CA CYS A 225 8.16 10.18 -6.62
C CYS A 225 8.48 10.10 -8.12
N ALA A 226 9.68 10.55 -8.51
CA ALA A 226 10.15 10.48 -9.90
C ALA A 226 10.33 9.03 -10.38
N ALA A 227 10.98 8.18 -9.56
CA ALA A 227 11.27 6.79 -9.91
C ALA A 227 9.99 5.99 -10.22
N TYR A 228 8.96 6.08 -9.38
CA TYR A 228 7.71 5.35 -9.62
C TYR A 228 6.87 5.93 -10.75
N PHE A 229 7.01 7.22 -11.05
CA PHE A 229 6.38 7.82 -12.22
C PHE A 229 7.01 7.28 -13.51
N ILE A 230 8.35 7.29 -13.57
CA ILE A 230 9.13 6.73 -14.69
C ILE A 230 8.82 5.23 -14.85
N LEU A 231 8.79 4.47 -13.75
CA LEU A 231 8.45 3.05 -13.77
C LEU A 231 7.07 2.80 -14.42
N LEU A 232 6.04 3.58 -14.04
CA LEU A 232 4.72 3.45 -14.65
C LEU A 232 4.72 3.79 -16.14
N VAL A 233 5.42 4.84 -16.55
CA VAL A 233 5.57 5.19 -17.97
C VAL A 233 6.22 4.05 -18.74
N ILE A 234 7.29 3.46 -18.20
CA ILE A 234 7.98 2.31 -18.81
C ILE A 234 7.04 1.11 -18.93
N ILE A 235 6.33 0.73 -17.86
CA ILE A 235 5.40 -0.40 -17.86
C ILE A 235 4.30 -0.19 -18.90
N VAL A 236 3.68 0.99 -18.94
CA VAL A 236 2.65 1.33 -19.94
C VAL A 236 3.21 1.21 -21.34
N SER A 237 4.41 1.73 -21.58
CA SER A 237 5.05 1.72 -22.90
C SER A 237 5.34 0.30 -23.38
N ILE A 238 5.94 -0.54 -22.52
CA ILE A 238 6.25 -1.94 -22.81
C ILE A 238 4.98 -2.73 -23.13
N MET A 239 3.90 -2.49 -22.38
CA MET A 239 2.64 -3.22 -22.54
C MET A 239 1.73 -2.69 -23.65
N SER A 240 2.10 -1.55 -24.25
CA SER A 240 1.39 -0.98 -25.40
C SER A 240 1.82 -1.60 -26.74
N CYS A 241 3.00 -2.21 -26.77
CA CYS A 241 3.53 -2.98 -27.88
C CYS A 241 2.86 -4.36 -27.97
#